data_AF-A0A2E7VFM3-F1
#
_entry.id   AF-A0A2E7VFM3-F1
#
_cell.length_a   1.000
_cell.length_b   1.000
_cell.length_c   1.000
_cell.angle_alpha   90.00
_cell.angle_beta   90.00
_cell.angle_gamma   90.00
#
_symmetry.space_group_name_H-M   'P 1'
#
loop_
_entity.id
_entity.type
_entity.pdbx_description
1 polymer ?
#
loop_
_entity_poly.entity_id
_entity_poly.type
_entity_poly.pdbx_seq_one_letter_code
_entity_poly.pdbx_strand_id
1 'polypeptide(L)'
;MSVRVMKIIDKTVSRRSVLAGGAAAFLGYMVRPVLRQAKAQTQAAIVASPVDEVPELPVDPRWTLAKATTIPLNPQDLVLPRIFEAATASVEVRALYDANQFGLLVEWGDSARDVDLGTVLQYRDAAAIQFPEDPTLDAASFMMGQKGVGVTIYHWKSDWQFSRLHDVDEAYPNMYGDWYPLSGVPAGEIPESTDYLTKGNKEFLTAAAAGNVIADPLIQEAIGPIQKMRAEGFGTLEPDAAQDAQGMGAWFEGRWRVVISIPRQQSRFRFEEGSVLPFSFAVWDGAHGERNGQKAFSFWHDLSLGAAPASILTPTSDDDGGGFLMPLLGSVGGVAVAAVATVIGFRVWRGRQAPPDEDES
;
A
#
# COMPACT_ATOMS: atom_id res chain seq x y z
N MET A 1 -91.28 -25.63 -3.60
CA MET A 1 -89.99 -25.50 -4.31
C MET A 1 -89.22 -24.37 -3.66
N SER A 2 -88.17 -24.65 -2.90
CA SER A 2 -87.18 -23.63 -2.58
C SER A 2 -85.84 -24.30 -2.31
N VAL A 3 -84.84 -23.79 -3.02
CA VAL A 3 -83.56 -24.42 -3.32
C VAL A 3 -82.56 -24.17 -2.18
N ARG A 4 -81.68 -25.15 -1.96
CA ARG A 4 -80.58 -25.17 -0.99
C ARG A 4 -79.76 -23.87 -0.99
N VAL A 5 -79.58 -23.28 0.19
CA VAL A 5 -78.53 -22.28 0.44
C VAL A 5 -77.28 -23.02 0.94
N MET A 6 -76.20 -22.91 0.17
CA MET A 6 -74.86 -23.42 0.48
C MET A 6 -74.23 -22.54 1.58
N LYS A 7 -73.80 -23.14 2.70
CA LYS A 7 -72.94 -22.48 3.70
C LYS A 7 -71.55 -22.27 3.10
N ILE A 8 -71.11 -21.02 2.97
CA ILE A 8 -69.69 -20.69 2.83
C ILE A 8 -69.21 -20.17 4.19
N ILE A 9 -68.20 -20.85 4.72
CA ILE A 9 -67.59 -20.61 6.03
C ILE A 9 -66.76 -19.33 5.93
N ASP A 10 -67.09 -18.34 6.75
CA ASP A 10 -66.26 -17.18 7.03
C ASP A 10 -65.06 -17.63 7.87
N LYS A 11 -63.84 -17.47 7.34
CA LYS A 11 -62.59 -17.60 8.10
C LYS A 11 -61.91 -16.24 8.10
N THR A 12 -62.23 -15.45 9.10
CA THR A 12 -61.47 -14.27 9.51
C THR A 12 -60.09 -14.71 10.01
N VAL A 13 -59.09 -14.67 9.13
CA VAL A 13 -57.69 -14.84 9.52
C VAL A 13 -57.20 -13.53 10.14
N SER A 14 -56.95 -13.58 11.45
CA SER A 14 -56.36 -12.51 12.25
C SER A 14 -55.02 -12.03 11.65
N ARG A 15 -54.87 -10.71 11.50
CA ARG A 15 -53.66 -10.01 11.00
C ARG A 15 -52.38 -10.24 11.82
N ARG A 16 -52.38 -11.12 12.83
CA ARG A 16 -51.20 -11.47 13.63
C ARG A 16 -50.42 -12.68 13.12
N SER A 17 -50.95 -13.49 12.20
CA SER A 17 -50.25 -14.68 11.68
C SER A 17 -49.42 -14.46 10.43
N VAL A 18 -49.50 -13.29 9.77
CA VAL A 18 -48.68 -12.98 8.57
C VAL A 18 -47.27 -12.49 8.93
N LEU A 19 -47.06 -11.97 10.14
CA LEU A 19 -45.74 -11.46 10.57
C LEU A 19 -44.80 -12.54 11.13
N ALA A 20 -45.30 -13.72 11.50
CA ALA A 20 -44.46 -14.81 12.00
C ALA A 20 -43.89 -15.71 10.87
N GLY A 21 -44.60 -15.85 9.74
CA GLY A 21 -44.15 -16.69 8.61
C GLY A 21 -43.13 -16.01 7.69
N GLY A 22 -43.18 -14.69 7.55
CA GLY A 22 -42.23 -13.92 6.72
C GLY A 22 -40.84 -13.77 7.33
N ALA A 23 -40.75 -13.70 8.67
CA ALA A 23 -39.48 -13.54 9.38
C ALA A 23 -38.61 -14.82 9.33
N ALA A 24 -39.23 -16.00 9.33
CA ALA A 24 -38.48 -17.27 9.29
C ALA A 24 -37.90 -17.59 7.91
N ALA A 25 -38.59 -17.21 6.82
CA ALA A 25 -38.08 -17.40 5.46
C ALA A 25 -36.99 -16.39 5.09
N PHE A 26 -37.03 -15.16 5.62
CA PHE A 26 -35.96 -14.18 5.44
C PHE A 26 -34.71 -14.47 6.29
N LEU A 27 -34.85 -15.06 7.49
CA LEU A 27 -33.69 -15.51 8.27
C LEU A 27 -33.00 -16.75 7.65
N GLY A 28 -33.76 -17.65 7.03
CA GLY A 28 -33.21 -18.84 6.38
C GLY A 28 -32.43 -18.53 5.09
N TYR A 29 -32.71 -17.41 4.42
CA TYR A 29 -31.97 -16.99 3.22
C TYR A 29 -30.74 -16.11 3.56
N MET A 30 -30.74 -15.44 4.72
CA MET A 30 -29.60 -14.66 5.22
C MET A 30 -28.53 -15.51 5.92
N VAL A 31 -28.79 -16.80 6.16
CA VAL A 31 -27.83 -17.77 6.70
C VAL A 31 -27.73 -18.97 5.77
N ARG A 32 -27.51 -18.73 4.47
CA ARG A 32 -26.65 -19.68 3.75
C ARG A 32 -25.25 -19.40 4.28
N PRO A 33 -24.61 -20.35 4.98
CA PRO A 33 -23.20 -20.23 5.20
C PRO A 33 -22.60 -20.28 3.81
N VAL A 34 -22.23 -19.11 3.28
CA VAL A 34 -21.16 -19.04 2.28
C VAL A 34 -19.93 -19.46 3.06
N LEU A 35 -19.83 -20.76 3.32
CA LEU A 35 -18.59 -21.49 3.36
C LEU A 35 -18.04 -21.41 1.93
N ARG A 36 -17.70 -20.20 1.47
CA ARG A 36 -16.39 -20.06 0.87
C ARG A 36 -15.50 -20.56 1.99
N GLN A 37 -14.96 -21.76 1.83
CA GLN A 37 -13.65 -22.01 2.39
C GLN A 37 -12.86 -20.76 2.03
N ALA A 38 -12.65 -19.87 2.99
CA ALA A 38 -11.43 -19.10 2.99
C ALA A 38 -10.40 -20.21 2.97
N LYS A 39 -9.92 -20.57 1.77
CA LYS A 39 -8.59 -21.13 1.66
C LYS A 39 -7.80 -20.12 2.48
N ALA A 40 -7.33 -20.56 3.65
CA ALA A 40 -6.34 -19.81 4.39
C ALA A 40 -5.32 -19.47 3.31
N GLN A 41 -5.33 -18.19 2.91
CA GLN A 41 -4.53 -17.74 1.80
C GLN A 41 -3.16 -17.80 2.40
N THR A 42 -2.46 -18.91 2.18
CA THR A 42 -1.14 -19.16 2.74
C THR A 42 -0.36 -17.91 2.41
N GLN A 43 -0.04 -17.11 3.43
CA GLN A 43 0.67 -15.85 3.24
C GLN A 43 1.90 -16.21 2.43
N ALA A 44 1.99 -15.65 1.22
CA ALA A 44 3.12 -15.94 0.35
C ALA A 44 4.37 -15.52 1.13
N ALA A 45 5.18 -16.51 1.53
CA ALA A 45 6.34 -16.28 2.36
C ALA A 45 7.56 -16.14 1.46
N ILE A 46 8.26 -15.01 1.57
CA ILE A 46 9.53 -14.80 0.89
C ILE A 46 10.63 -15.47 1.70
N VAL A 47 11.48 -16.22 0.99
CA VAL A 47 12.65 -16.86 1.58
C VAL A 47 13.89 -16.26 0.93
N ALA A 48 14.60 -15.43 1.69
CA ALA A 48 15.81 -14.79 1.22
C ALA A 48 16.99 -15.76 1.23
N SER A 49 17.81 -15.74 0.19
CA SER A 49 18.96 -16.65 0.02
C SER A 49 20.29 -15.92 0.29
N PRO A 50 21.27 -16.56 0.95
CA PRO A 50 22.56 -15.95 1.23
C PRO A 50 23.40 -15.79 -0.05
N VAL A 51 24.15 -14.69 -0.14
CA VAL A 51 25.15 -14.40 -1.17
C VAL A 51 26.36 -13.70 -0.55
N ASP A 52 27.48 -13.68 -1.27
CA ASP A 52 28.69 -12.95 -0.81
C ASP A 52 28.47 -11.43 -0.79
N GLU A 53 27.71 -10.92 -1.77
CA GLU A 53 27.35 -9.52 -1.93
C GLU A 53 26.00 -9.40 -2.63
N VAL A 54 25.10 -8.58 -2.10
CA VAL A 54 23.81 -8.27 -2.71
C VAL A 54 24.03 -7.54 -4.04
N PRO A 55 23.45 -8.01 -5.16
CA PRO A 55 23.60 -7.34 -6.44
C PRO A 55 22.88 -5.99 -6.49
N GLU A 56 23.51 -4.98 -7.07
CA GLU A 56 22.87 -3.67 -7.30
C GLU A 56 22.05 -3.64 -8.60
N LEU A 57 22.44 -4.43 -9.60
CA LEU A 57 21.82 -4.41 -10.93
C LEU A 57 20.59 -5.34 -11.00
N PRO A 58 19.46 -4.87 -11.55
CA PRO A 58 18.25 -5.71 -11.71
C PRO A 58 18.43 -6.91 -12.63
N VAL A 59 19.42 -6.86 -13.53
CA VAL A 59 19.71 -7.92 -14.51
C VAL A 59 20.80 -8.88 -14.06
N ASP A 60 21.33 -8.73 -12.84
CA ASP A 60 22.39 -9.59 -12.33
C ASP A 60 21.92 -11.06 -12.22
N PRO A 61 22.69 -12.04 -12.75
CA PRO A 61 22.30 -13.44 -12.70
C PRO A 61 22.21 -14.03 -11.29
N ARG A 62 22.87 -13.43 -10.28
CA ARG A 62 22.78 -13.87 -8.88
C ARG A 62 21.35 -13.86 -8.34
N TRP A 63 20.47 -13.01 -8.88
CA TRP A 63 19.04 -13.04 -8.52
C TRP A 63 18.38 -14.38 -8.79
N THR A 64 18.89 -15.19 -9.72
CA THR A 64 18.37 -16.54 -10.01
C THR A 64 18.64 -17.56 -8.90
N LEU A 65 19.53 -17.25 -7.95
CA LEU A 65 19.80 -18.09 -6.78
C LEU A 65 18.62 -18.10 -5.79
N ALA A 66 17.83 -17.02 -5.76
CA ALA A 66 16.65 -16.92 -4.93
C ALA A 66 15.39 -17.40 -5.64
N LYS A 67 14.49 -18.01 -4.86
CA LYS A 67 13.17 -18.42 -5.33
C LYS A 67 12.28 -17.20 -5.59
N ALA A 68 11.70 -17.13 -6.78
CA ALA A 68 10.66 -16.16 -7.10
C ALA A 68 9.38 -16.47 -6.32
N THR A 69 8.84 -15.45 -5.65
CA THR A 69 7.58 -15.54 -4.90
C THR A 69 6.62 -14.49 -5.42
N THR A 70 5.45 -14.93 -5.88
CA THR A 70 4.40 -14.04 -6.38
C THR A 70 3.58 -13.51 -5.21
N ILE A 71 3.53 -12.19 -5.05
CA ILE A 71 2.73 -11.50 -4.05
C ILE A 71 1.52 -10.86 -4.73
N PRO A 72 0.28 -11.26 -4.37
CA PRO A 72 -0.92 -10.64 -4.93
C PRO A 72 -1.12 -9.23 -4.37
N LEU A 73 -1.57 -8.31 -5.22
CA LEU A 73 -1.92 -6.95 -4.85
C LEU A 73 -3.43 -6.72 -4.96
N ASN A 74 -3.91 -5.75 -4.19
CA ASN A 74 -5.30 -5.34 -4.11
C ASN A 74 -5.37 -3.84 -4.41
N PRO A 75 -6.47 -3.35 -5.02
CA PRO A 75 -6.70 -1.91 -5.14
C PRO A 75 -6.92 -1.28 -3.78
N GLN A 76 -6.39 -0.07 -3.58
CA GLN A 76 -6.72 0.74 -2.40
C GLN A 76 -8.16 1.29 -2.54
N ASP A 77 -9.12 0.58 -1.96
CA ASP A 77 -10.54 0.92 -1.98
C ASP A 77 -11.11 1.28 -0.59
N LEU A 78 -10.27 1.21 0.45
CA LEU A 78 -10.68 1.37 1.85
C LEU A 78 -10.95 2.84 2.20
N VAL A 79 -10.01 3.73 1.88
CA VAL A 79 -9.98 5.15 2.29
C VAL A 79 -9.96 6.06 1.07
N LEU A 80 -10.64 7.20 1.11
CA LEU A 80 -10.58 8.18 0.01
C LEU A 80 -9.18 8.83 -0.08
N PRO A 81 -8.68 9.12 -1.29
CA PRO A 81 -9.26 8.81 -2.60
C PRO A 81 -9.05 7.33 -2.98
N ARG A 82 -10.12 6.68 -3.48
CA ARG A 82 -10.16 5.24 -3.78
C ARG A 82 -9.85 4.96 -5.24
N ILE A 83 -9.29 3.78 -5.50
CA ILE A 83 -9.37 3.08 -6.78
C ILE A 83 -10.09 1.75 -6.55
N PHE A 84 -10.88 1.31 -7.53
CA PHE A 84 -11.61 0.04 -7.44
C PHE A 84 -10.94 -1.09 -8.24
N GLU A 85 -10.03 -0.72 -9.13
CA GLU A 85 -9.22 -1.61 -9.95
C GLU A 85 -7.78 -1.10 -9.87
N ALA A 86 -6.85 -2.00 -9.59
CA ALA A 86 -5.42 -1.71 -9.60
C ALA A 86 -4.85 -2.14 -10.95
N ALA A 87 -3.98 -1.33 -11.54
CA ALA A 87 -3.35 -1.66 -12.82
C ALA A 87 -2.44 -2.90 -12.67
N THR A 88 -1.74 -3.00 -11.54
CA THR A 88 -0.89 -4.14 -11.21
C THR A 88 -1.58 -5.10 -10.24
N ALA A 89 -1.84 -6.34 -10.68
CA ALA A 89 -2.50 -7.37 -9.85
C ALA A 89 -1.55 -8.17 -8.95
N SER A 90 -0.25 -8.20 -9.26
CA SER A 90 0.75 -8.95 -8.50
C SER A 90 2.17 -8.51 -8.83
N VAL A 91 3.10 -8.73 -7.89
CA VAL A 91 4.54 -8.59 -8.10
C VAL A 91 5.23 -9.94 -7.94
N GLU A 92 6.31 -10.18 -8.68
CA GLU A 92 7.26 -11.24 -8.39
C GLU A 92 8.42 -10.70 -7.58
N VAL A 93 8.77 -11.38 -6.50
CA VAL A 93 9.83 -10.94 -5.59
C VAL A 93 10.87 -12.03 -5.39
N ARG A 94 12.13 -11.64 -5.48
CA ARG A 94 13.28 -12.45 -5.06
C ARG A 94 14.04 -11.68 -3.98
N ALA A 95 14.55 -12.39 -2.99
CA ALA A 95 15.29 -11.78 -1.89
C ALA A 95 16.64 -12.46 -1.71
N LEU A 96 17.68 -11.64 -1.52
CA LEU A 96 19.04 -12.05 -1.24
C LEU A 96 19.55 -11.31 0.00
N TYR A 97 20.55 -11.84 0.68
CA TYR A 97 21.22 -11.13 1.76
C TYR A 97 22.69 -11.49 1.83
N ASP A 98 23.50 -10.54 2.29
CA ASP A 98 24.91 -10.75 2.64
C ASP A 98 25.14 -10.42 4.13
N ALA A 99 26.39 -10.19 4.54
CA ALA A 99 26.72 -9.85 5.93
C ALA A 99 26.09 -8.52 6.41
N ASN A 100 25.91 -7.56 5.49
CA ASN A 100 25.58 -6.17 5.76
C ASN A 100 24.25 -5.71 5.16
N GLN A 101 23.86 -6.26 4.01
CA GLN A 101 22.72 -5.82 3.21
C GLN A 101 21.67 -6.91 3.03
N PHE A 102 20.42 -6.47 2.92
CA PHE A 102 19.27 -7.25 2.51
C PHE A 102 18.75 -6.66 1.20
N GLY A 103 18.72 -7.47 0.15
CA GLY A 103 18.35 -7.08 -1.20
C GLY A 103 17.04 -7.71 -1.64
N LEU A 104 16.22 -6.92 -2.34
CA LEU A 104 15.00 -7.35 -2.98
C LEU A 104 15.06 -7.01 -4.46
N LEU A 105 14.69 -7.97 -5.30
CA LEU A 105 14.33 -7.73 -6.69
C LEU A 105 12.82 -7.85 -6.81
N VAL A 106 12.16 -6.76 -7.18
CA VAL A 106 10.71 -6.67 -7.38
C VAL A 106 10.43 -6.50 -8.88
N GLU A 107 9.56 -7.34 -9.41
CA GLU A 107 9.21 -7.33 -10.84
C GLU A 107 7.69 -7.27 -11.02
N TRP A 108 7.23 -6.43 -11.95
CA TRP A 108 5.82 -6.37 -12.35
C TRP A 108 5.68 -5.98 -13.83
N GLY A 109 4.51 -6.28 -14.39
CA GLY A 109 4.15 -5.84 -15.73
C GLY A 109 3.62 -4.42 -15.70
N ASP A 110 4.13 -3.60 -16.61
CA ASP A 110 3.72 -2.21 -16.81
C ASP A 110 3.97 -1.84 -18.26
N SER A 111 2.88 -1.56 -19.00
CA SER A 111 2.97 -1.27 -20.43
C SER A 111 3.56 0.11 -20.75
N ALA A 112 3.54 1.02 -19.78
CA ALA A 112 4.13 2.33 -19.89
C ALA A 112 5.42 2.40 -19.06
N ARG A 113 6.26 3.38 -19.39
CA ARG A 113 7.47 3.66 -18.62
C ARG A 113 7.35 5.09 -18.13
N ASP A 114 6.55 5.28 -17.08
CA ASP A 114 6.21 6.61 -16.59
C ASP A 114 7.31 7.11 -15.65
N VAL A 115 8.25 7.84 -16.23
CA VAL A 115 9.34 8.49 -15.50
C VAL A 115 9.24 10.01 -15.59
N ASP A 116 8.73 10.56 -16.69
CA ASP A 116 8.80 11.99 -16.98
C ASP A 116 7.63 12.75 -16.34
N LEU A 117 7.93 13.80 -15.56
CA LEU A 117 6.95 14.60 -14.81
C LEU A 117 6.97 16.08 -15.23
N GLY A 118 6.61 16.37 -16.48
CA GLY A 118 6.58 17.75 -17.01
C GLY A 118 5.17 18.37 -17.07
N THR A 119 4.12 17.61 -16.75
CA THR A 119 2.73 18.08 -16.89
C THR A 119 1.86 17.73 -15.67
N VAL A 120 0.71 18.42 -15.54
CA VAL A 120 -0.17 18.31 -14.36
C VAL A 120 -0.93 16.97 -14.22
N LEU A 121 -0.89 16.09 -15.24
CA LEU A 121 -1.56 14.79 -15.24
C LEU A 121 -0.59 13.63 -15.49
N GLN A 122 0.72 13.88 -15.43
CA GLN A 122 1.72 12.82 -15.43
C GLN A 122 2.00 12.37 -14.00
N TYR A 123 2.09 11.07 -13.82
CA TYR A 123 2.44 10.44 -12.56
C TYR A 123 3.55 9.43 -12.81
N ARG A 124 4.35 9.19 -11.80
CA ARG A 124 5.51 8.30 -11.87
C ARG A 124 5.10 6.87 -11.59
N ASP A 125 5.79 5.92 -12.20
CA ASP A 125 5.83 4.56 -11.70
C ASP A 125 6.59 4.51 -10.37
N ALA A 126 6.10 3.67 -9.47
CA ALA A 126 6.70 3.55 -8.16
C ALA A 126 6.46 2.18 -7.54
N ALA A 127 7.35 1.81 -6.63
CA ALA A 127 7.24 0.60 -5.83
C ALA A 127 7.71 0.89 -4.40
N ALA A 128 7.01 0.35 -3.42
CA ALA A 128 7.40 0.48 -2.03
C ALA A 128 7.27 -0.84 -1.29
N ILE A 129 8.18 -1.05 -0.35
CA ILE A 129 8.08 -2.09 0.67
C ILE A 129 8.02 -1.45 2.05
N GLN A 130 7.17 -1.99 2.92
CA GLN A 130 7.08 -1.57 4.31
C GLN A 130 7.37 -2.72 5.28
N PHE A 131 7.97 -2.37 6.41
CA PHE A 131 8.23 -3.24 7.56
C PHE A 131 7.76 -2.53 8.83
N PRO A 132 7.24 -3.23 9.85
CA PRO A 132 7.06 -2.64 11.18
C PRO A 132 8.38 -2.14 11.73
N GLU A 133 8.36 -0.99 12.40
CA GLU A 133 9.55 -0.51 13.10
C GLU A 133 9.95 -1.43 14.25
N ASP A 134 8.97 -2.08 14.86
CA ASP A 134 9.16 -3.11 15.87
C ASP A 134 8.39 -4.37 15.45
N PRO A 135 9.07 -5.37 14.85
CA PRO A 135 8.43 -6.59 14.39
C PRO A 135 7.98 -7.49 15.56
N THR A 136 8.36 -7.20 16.81
CA THR A 136 7.88 -7.94 17.98
C THR A 136 6.46 -7.55 18.39
N LEU A 137 5.96 -6.40 17.88
CA LEU A 137 4.61 -5.94 18.12
C LEU A 137 3.67 -6.49 17.03
N ASP A 138 2.84 -7.46 17.38
CA ASP A 138 1.85 -8.12 16.51
C ASP A 138 0.67 -7.21 16.09
N ALA A 139 0.85 -5.88 16.18
CA ALA A 139 -0.22 -4.89 16.06
C ALA A 139 0.04 -3.83 14.98
N ALA A 140 1.16 -3.85 14.26
CA ALA A 140 1.40 -2.87 13.20
C ALA A 140 0.36 -3.06 12.09
N SER A 141 -0.49 -2.06 11.86
CA SER A 141 -1.47 -2.10 10.78
C SER A 141 -0.76 -2.07 9.42
N PHE A 142 -1.22 -2.89 8.47
CA PHE A 142 -0.76 -2.82 7.08
C PHE A 142 -1.10 -1.47 6.43
N MET A 143 -2.02 -0.70 7.02
CA MET A 143 -2.40 0.65 6.60
C MET A 143 -1.38 1.71 7.06
N MET A 144 -0.09 1.43 6.84
CA MET A 144 1.04 2.29 7.20
C MET A 144 1.22 2.48 8.71
N GLY A 145 0.93 1.45 9.51
CA GLY A 145 1.04 1.50 10.97
C GLY A 145 -0.16 2.16 11.65
N GLN A 146 0.04 2.51 12.91
CA GLN A 146 -0.92 3.23 13.75
C GLN A 146 -0.17 4.00 14.83
N LYS A 147 -0.84 4.93 15.50
CA LYS A 147 -0.22 5.76 16.54
C LYS A 147 0.53 4.90 17.58
N GLY A 148 1.83 5.15 17.74
CA GLY A 148 2.73 4.42 18.65
C GLY A 148 3.26 3.08 18.15
N VAL A 149 2.78 2.58 17.01
CA VAL A 149 3.26 1.36 16.33
C VAL A 149 3.44 1.66 14.85
N GLY A 150 4.60 2.21 14.53
CA GLY A 150 4.92 2.68 13.19
C GLY A 150 5.48 1.62 12.24
N VAL A 151 5.65 2.02 10.99
CA VAL A 151 6.32 1.25 9.93
C VAL A 151 7.42 2.10 9.30
N THR A 152 8.48 1.44 8.87
CA THR A 152 9.46 1.99 7.93
C THR A 152 9.07 1.57 6.51
N ILE A 153 9.16 2.50 5.57
CA ILE A 153 8.78 2.33 4.17
C ILE A 153 9.97 2.71 3.30
N TYR A 154 10.36 1.83 2.38
CA TYR A 154 11.35 2.11 1.35
C TYR A 154 10.64 2.28 0.03
N HIS A 155 10.67 3.48 -0.53
CA HIS A 155 9.86 3.86 -1.70
C HIS A 155 10.76 4.25 -2.87
N TRP A 156 10.82 3.35 -3.85
CA TRP A 156 11.42 3.57 -5.15
C TRP A 156 10.53 4.48 -6.00
N LYS A 157 11.14 5.48 -6.63
CA LYS A 157 10.46 6.43 -7.53
C LYS A 157 11.20 6.49 -8.85
N SER A 158 10.49 6.22 -9.94
CA SER A 158 11.07 6.09 -11.28
C SER A 158 11.68 7.42 -11.76
N ASP A 159 11.01 8.54 -11.53
CA ASP A 159 11.42 9.88 -11.94
C ASP A 159 12.71 10.33 -11.24
N TRP A 160 12.86 10.03 -9.95
CA TRP A 160 14.08 10.35 -9.18
C TRP A 160 15.31 9.68 -9.78
N GLN A 161 15.13 8.51 -10.42
CA GLN A 161 16.21 7.80 -11.08
C GLN A 161 16.51 8.33 -12.50
N PHE A 162 15.48 8.62 -13.29
CA PHE A 162 15.64 8.77 -14.75
C PHE A 162 15.45 10.19 -15.28
N SER A 163 14.72 11.03 -14.57
CA SER A 163 14.12 12.25 -15.12
C SER A 163 13.89 13.31 -14.05
N ARG A 164 14.73 13.30 -13.02
CA ARG A 164 14.71 14.24 -11.88
C ARG A 164 14.70 15.72 -12.30
N LEU A 165 15.28 16.03 -13.45
CA LEU A 165 15.37 17.38 -14.00
C LEU A 165 14.36 17.64 -15.12
N HIS A 166 13.51 16.67 -15.45
CA HIS A 166 12.48 16.84 -16.47
C HIS A 166 11.38 17.77 -15.94
N ASP A 167 11.16 18.87 -16.62
CA ASP A 167 10.18 19.89 -16.29
C ASP A 167 9.28 20.18 -17.51
N VAL A 168 8.53 21.27 -17.42
CA VAL A 168 7.49 21.67 -18.36
C VAL A 168 8.05 22.01 -19.75
N ASP A 169 9.31 22.42 -19.88
CA ASP A 169 9.93 22.80 -21.14
C ASP A 169 10.39 21.59 -21.96
N GLU A 170 10.79 20.48 -21.33
CA GLU A 170 10.95 19.22 -22.07
C GLU A 170 9.60 18.69 -22.60
N ALA A 171 8.52 18.85 -21.84
CA ALA A 171 7.18 18.46 -22.27
C ALA A 171 6.62 19.39 -23.36
N TYR A 172 6.99 20.68 -23.34
CA TYR A 172 6.54 21.70 -24.28
C TYR A 172 7.72 22.50 -24.86
N PRO A 173 8.48 21.94 -25.80
CA PRO A 173 9.72 22.56 -26.32
C PRO A 173 9.51 23.86 -27.10
N ASN A 174 8.26 24.19 -27.44
CA ASN A 174 7.88 25.44 -28.11
C ASN A 174 7.23 26.46 -27.15
N MET A 175 7.30 26.21 -25.83
CA MET A 175 6.84 27.13 -24.81
C MET A 175 7.63 28.45 -24.88
N TYR A 176 6.94 29.56 -24.67
CA TYR A 176 7.56 30.85 -24.48
C TYR A 176 7.73 31.13 -22.99
N GLY A 177 8.97 31.36 -22.55
CA GLY A 177 9.30 31.82 -21.21
C GLY A 177 9.64 33.30 -21.20
N ASP A 178 9.15 34.04 -20.20
CA ASP A 178 9.65 35.38 -19.90
C ASP A 178 11.08 35.31 -19.34
N TRP A 179 11.85 36.37 -19.50
CA TRP A 179 13.19 36.45 -18.93
C TRP A 179 13.12 36.74 -17.42
N TYR A 180 13.83 35.93 -16.63
CA TYR A 180 13.92 36.08 -15.18
C TYR A 180 15.30 36.65 -14.79
N PRO A 181 15.40 37.89 -14.27
CA PRO A 181 16.69 38.54 -14.01
C PRO A 181 17.60 37.84 -12.99
N LEU A 182 17.05 36.94 -12.16
CA LEU A 182 17.74 36.31 -11.03
C LEU A 182 18.06 34.83 -11.26
N SER A 183 17.70 34.28 -12.42
CA SER A 183 18.10 32.92 -12.82
C SER A 183 19.57 32.83 -13.25
N GLY A 184 20.15 33.96 -13.65
CA GLY A 184 21.47 33.98 -14.26
C GLY A 184 21.54 33.27 -15.62
N VAL A 185 20.40 33.09 -16.32
CA VAL A 185 20.37 32.70 -17.74
C VAL A 185 20.06 33.92 -18.62
N PRO A 186 20.59 33.97 -19.87
CA PRO A 186 20.29 35.03 -20.83
C PRO A 186 18.79 35.15 -21.17
N ALA A 187 18.41 36.31 -21.71
CA ALA A 187 17.07 36.50 -22.26
C ALA A 187 16.85 35.58 -23.47
N GLY A 188 15.74 34.85 -23.47
CA GLY A 188 15.38 33.87 -24.49
C GLY A 188 15.71 32.42 -24.12
N GLU A 189 16.38 32.18 -22.99
CA GLU A 189 16.55 30.86 -22.39
C GLU A 189 15.55 30.67 -21.25
N ILE A 190 15.02 29.46 -21.12
CA ILE A 190 14.13 29.08 -20.01
C ILE A 190 15.03 28.65 -18.84
N PRO A 191 14.91 29.28 -17.66
CA PRO A 191 15.74 28.92 -16.51
C PRO A 191 15.28 27.61 -15.89
N GLU A 192 16.24 26.74 -15.59
CA GLU A 192 15.99 25.48 -14.91
C GLU A 192 15.93 25.65 -13.40
N SER A 193 15.28 24.71 -12.72
CA SER A 193 15.38 24.62 -11.25
C SER A 193 16.84 24.56 -10.78
N THR A 194 17.72 23.88 -11.52
CA THR A 194 19.14 23.77 -11.20
C THR A 194 19.91 25.08 -11.32
N ASP A 195 19.48 26.01 -12.19
CA ASP A 195 20.10 27.34 -12.29
C ASP A 195 19.98 28.12 -10.98
N TYR A 196 18.80 28.11 -10.38
CA TYR A 196 18.56 28.78 -9.11
C TYR A 196 19.29 28.09 -7.95
N LEU A 197 19.28 26.75 -7.91
CA LEU A 197 19.88 25.97 -6.82
C LEU A 197 21.41 26.12 -6.77
N THR A 198 22.07 26.09 -7.93
CA THR A 198 23.54 26.10 -8.01
C THR A 198 24.13 27.50 -7.90
N LYS A 199 23.39 28.55 -8.28
CA LYS A 199 23.85 29.95 -8.21
C LYS A 199 23.56 30.64 -6.87
N GLY A 200 23.11 29.88 -5.86
CA GLY A 200 22.86 30.40 -4.52
C GLY A 200 21.56 31.20 -4.38
N ASN A 201 20.65 31.06 -5.35
CA ASN A 201 19.37 31.77 -5.45
C ASN A 201 18.19 30.81 -5.16
N LYS A 202 18.39 29.88 -4.22
CA LYS A 202 17.43 28.82 -3.88
C LYS A 202 16.10 29.40 -3.39
N GLU A 203 16.10 30.60 -2.80
CA GLU A 203 14.91 31.31 -2.31
C GLU A 203 13.85 31.57 -3.38
N PHE A 204 14.21 31.58 -4.67
CA PHE A 204 13.26 31.72 -5.79
C PHE A 204 12.52 30.41 -6.09
N LEU A 205 13.02 29.29 -5.59
CA LEU A 205 12.34 27.99 -5.59
C LEU A 205 11.76 27.73 -4.21
N THR A 206 10.67 28.43 -3.89
CA THR A 206 10.10 28.49 -2.52
C THR A 206 9.89 27.11 -1.88
N ALA A 207 9.44 26.11 -2.63
CA ALA A 207 9.26 24.74 -2.13
C ALA A 207 10.62 24.08 -1.80
N ALA A 208 11.62 24.18 -2.68
CA ALA A 208 12.96 23.67 -2.41
C ALA A 208 13.62 24.44 -1.25
N ALA A 209 13.47 25.77 -1.20
CA ALA A 209 13.95 26.62 -0.11
C ALA A 209 13.34 26.24 1.25
N ALA A 210 12.08 25.81 1.27
CA ALA A 210 11.41 25.28 2.46
C ALA A 210 11.84 23.84 2.83
N GLY A 211 12.76 23.23 2.07
CA GLY A 211 13.24 21.86 2.31
C GLY A 211 12.30 20.77 1.79
N ASN A 212 11.40 21.08 0.86
CA ASN A 212 10.53 20.07 0.27
C ASN A 212 11.34 19.11 -0.62
N VAL A 213 11.49 17.88 -0.16
CA VAL A 213 12.22 16.80 -0.84
C VAL A 213 11.69 16.48 -2.25
N ILE A 214 10.40 16.70 -2.51
CA ILE A 214 9.78 16.46 -3.82
C ILE A 214 10.12 17.58 -4.82
N ALA A 215 10.40 18.79 -4.33
CA ALA A 215 10.66 19.96 -5.17
C ALA A 215 12.17 20.29 -5.32
N ASP A 216 13.03 19.61 -4.58
CA ASP A 216 14.48 19.88 -4.57
C ASP A 216 15.27 18.75 -5.24
N PRO A 217 15.67 18.89 -6.51
CA PRO A 217 16.44 17.86 -7.20
C PRO A 217 17.81 17.60 -6.56
N LEU A 218 18.44 18.56 -5.86
CA LEU A 218 19.72 18.27 -5.19
C LEU A 218 19.52 17.33 -3.99
N ILE A 219 18.41 17.46 -3.27
CA ILE A 219 18.05 16.52 -2.20
C ILE A 219 17.72 15.14 -2.79
N GLN A 220 16.98 15.09 -3.89
CA GLN A 220 16.64 13.82 -4.55
C GLN A 220 17.89 13.08 -5.02
N GLU A 221 18.89 13.79 -5.55
CA GLU A 221 20.18 13.21 -5.92
C GLU A 221 20.94 12.63 -4.74
N ALA A 222 20.98 13.39 -3.64
CA ALA A 222 21.67 12.96 -2.43
C ALA A 222 21.02 11.73 -1.79
N ILE A 223 19.70 11.56 -1.92
CA ILE A 223 18.96 10.38 -1.44
C ILE A 223 19.10 9.21 -2.43
N GLY A 224 19.08 9.49 -3.73
CA GLY A 224 18.96 8.48 -4.77
C GLY A 224 17.51 8.00 -4.96
N PRO A 225 17.29 6.94 -5.75
CA PRO A 225 15.96 6.57 -6.21
C PRO A 225 15.06 5.94 -5.14
N ILE A 226 15.63 5.48 -4.02
CA ILE A 226 14.90 4.91 -2.90
C ILE A 226 14.86 5.93 -1.76
N GLN A 227 13.67 6.41 -1.43
CA GLN A 227 13.48 7.21 -0.24
C GLN A 227 13.03 6.34 0.93
N LYS A 228 13.75 6.41 2.05
CA LYS A 228 13.29 5.85 3.32
C LYS A 228 12.32 6.81 3.98
N MET A 229 11.21 6.27 4.46
CA MET A 229 10.13 7.01 5.09
C MET A 229 9.63 6.26 6.33
N ARG A 230 8.93 6.98 7.20
CA ARG A 230 8.27 6.46 8.40
C ARG A 230 6.79 6.83 8.37
N ALA A 231 5.94 5.99 8.95
CA ALA A 231 4.54 6.32 9.19
C ALA A 231 4.01 5.65 10.48
N GLU A 232 3.05 6.30 11.13
CA GLU A 232 2.27 5.80 12.28
C GLU A 232 0.78 5.88 11.98
N GLY A 233 0.42 5.43 10.78
CA GLY A 233 -0.90 5.51 10.18
C GLY A 233 -0.86 6.23 8.84
N PHE A 234 -1.85 5.93 7.99
CA PHE A 234 -2.04 6.67 6.76
C PHE A 234 -2.21 8.18 7.04
N GLY A 235 -1.58 9.03 6.23
CA GLY A 235 -1.61 10.49 6.40
C GLY A 235 -0.54 11.05 7.34
N THR A 236 0.29 10.21 7.99
CA THR A 236 1.44 10.66 8.79
C THR A 236 2.78 10.33 8.14
N LEU A 237 2.79 10.04 6.84
CA LEU A 237 3.99 9.65 6.12
C LEU A 237 4.99 10.81 6.09
N GLU A 238 6.22 10.55 6.50
CA GLU A 238 7.30 11.54 6.48
C GLU A 238 8.64 10.88 6.10
N PRO A 239 9.59 11.65 5.53
CA PRO A 239 10.95 11.15 5.29
C PRO A 239 11.62 10.73 6.59
N ASP A 240 12.35 9.61 6.55
CA ASP A 240 13.22 9.22 7.66
C ASP A 240 14.48 10.10 7.67
N ALA A 241 15.06 10.35 8.84
CA ALA A 241 16.29 11.13 8.95
C ALA A 241 17.50 10.38 8.36
N ALA A 242 17.51 9.05 8.44
CA ALA A 242 18.53 8.20 7.84
C ALA A 242 18.08 7.75 6.44
N GLN A 243 18.76 8.22 5.39
CA GLN A 243 18.53 7.78 4.02
C GLN A 243 19.63 6.78 3.64
N ASP A 244 19.44 5.53 4.07
CA ASP A 244 20.46 4.47 4.04
C ASP A 244 20.15 3.32 3.07
N ALA A 245 19.06 3.41 2.32
CA ALA A 245 18.70 2.45 1.29
C ALA A 245 19.22 2.87 -0.08
N GLN A 246 19.49 1.88 -0.92
CA GLN A 246 19.93 2.06 -2.29
C GLN A 246 19.04 1.26 -3.22
N GLY A 247 19.03 1.61 -4.51
CA GLY A 247 18.26 0.85 -5.48
C GLY A 247 18.49 1.27 -6.91
N MET A 248 17.96 0.46 -7.81
CA MET A 248 18.06 0.65 -9.25
C MET A 248 16.83 0.00 -9.88
N GLY A 249 16.11 0.76 -10.69
CA GLY A 249 15.06 0.27 -11.58
C GLY A 249 15.59 0.06 -13.00
N ALA A 250 15.03 -0.92 -13.70
CA ALA A 250 15.18 -1.10 -15.13
C ALA A 250 13.81 -1.45 -15.71
N TRP A 251 13.48 -0.85 -16.86
CA TRP A 251 12.25 -1.17 -17.59
C TRP A 251 12.61 -1.71 -18.97
N PHE A 252 12.03 -2.85 -19.33
CA PHE A 252 12.23 -3.47 -20.64
C PHE A 252 11.02 -4.34 -21.01
N GLU A 253 10.55 -4.20 -22.25
CA GLU A 253 9.43 -4.98 -22.81
C GLU A 253 8.19 -5.01 -21.91
N GLY A 254 7.75 -3.85 -21.42
CA GLY A 254 6.52 -3.73 -20.64
C GLY A 254 6.64 -4.32 -19.23
N ARG A 255 7.84 -4.35 -18.65
CA ARG A 255 8.09 -4.84 -17.29
C ARG A 255 9.12 -4.00 -16.57
N TRP A 256 8.83 -3.69 -15.31
CA TRP A 256 9.78 -3.14 -14.37
C TRP A 256 10.52 -4.25 -13.63
N ARG A 257 11.82 -4.02 -13.37
CA ARG A 257 12.67 -4.78 -12.46
C ARG A 257 13.37 -3.79 -11.54
N VAL A 258 13.05 -3.82 -10.26
CA VAL A 258 13.56 -2.86 -9.28
C VAL A 258 14.31 -3.59 -8.18
N VAL A 259 15.57 -3.19 -8.00
CA VAL A 259 16.39 -3.60 -6.86
C VAL A 259 16.21 -2.58 -5.73
N ILE A 260 15.94 -3.09 -4.53
CA ILE A 260 15.97 -2.31 -3.28
C ILE A 260 16.95 -3.01 -2.33
N SER A 261 17.99 -2.31 -1.92
CA SER A 261 19.02 -2.76 -0.99
C SER A 261 18.91 -1.97 0.31
N ILE A 262 18.82 -2.68 1.44
CA ILE A 262 18.54 -2.13 2.76
C ILE A 262 19.57 -2.69 3.75
N PRO A 263 20.15 -1.85 4.64
CA PRO A 263 21.05 -2.34 5.67
C PRO A 263 20.38 -3.41 6.55
N ARG A 264 21.08 -4.51 6.85
CA ARG A 264 20.54 -5.55 7.72
C ARG A 264 20.27 -5.04 9.13
N GLN A 265 21.10 -4.12 9.62
CA GLN A 265 20.90 -3.48 10.91
C GLN A 265 19.88 -2.35 10.76
N GLN A 266 18.75 -2.48 11.46
CA GLN A 266 17.74 -1.44 11.58
C GLN A 266 17.81 -0.82 12.98
N SER A 267 17.02 0.22 13.24
CA SER A 267 17.06 0.93 14.53
C SER A 267 16.64 0.05 15.72
N ARG A 268 15.64 -0.83 15.52
CA ARG A 268 15.04 -1.67 16.59
C ARG A 268 15.12 -3.17 16.34
N PHE A 269 15.50 -3.58 15.14
CA PHE A 269 15.66 -4.98 14.79
C PHE A 269 16.83 -5.18 13.84
N ARG A 270 17.14 -6.43 13.56
CA ARG A 270 18.09 -6.81 12.52
C ARG A 270 17.46 -7.88 11.66
N PHE A 271 17.71 -7.83 10.35
CA PHE A 271 17.39 -8.93 9.46
C PHE A 271 18.31 -10.11 9.79
N GLU A 272 17.84 -11.04 10.61
CA GLU A 272 18.59 -12.19 11.12
C GLU A 272 18.12 -13.51 10.50
N GLU A 273 19.04 -14.45 10.30
CA GLU A 273 18.70 -15.79 9.84
C GLU A 273 17.80 -16.51 10.85
N GLY A 274 16.81 -17.23 10.35
CA GLY A 274 15.81 -17.91 11.18
C GLY A 274 14.75 -17.00 11.82
N SER A 275 14.86 -15.67 11.67
CA SER A 275 13.78 -14.75 12.03
C SER A 275 12.69 -14.72 10.94
N VAL A 276 11.46 -14.45 11.37
CA VAL A 276 10.33 -14.14 10.48
C VAL A 276 9.96 -12.69 10.68
N LEU A 277 9.90 -11.94 9.59
CA LEU A 277 9.60 -10.51 9.60
C LEU A 277 8.37 -10.23 8.72
N PRO A 278 7.35 -9.53 9.22
CA PRO A 278 6.24 -9.11 8.39
C PRO A 278 6.67 -8.00 7.44
N PHE A 279 6.21 -8.07 6.18
CA PHE A 279 6.37 -7.02 5.18
C PHE A 279 5.10 -6.83 4.35
N SER A 280 4.95 -5.68 3.69
CA SER A 280 3.88 -5.42 2.72
C SER A 280 4.41 -4.58 1.55
N PHE A 281 3.82 -4.77 0.37
CA PHE A 281 4.18 -4.07 -0.87
C PHE A 281 3.12 -3.07 -1.29
N ALA A 282 3.57 -2.06 -2.02
CA ALA A 282 2.72 -1.22 -2.85
C ALA A 282 3.39 -0.92 -4.19
N VAL A 283 2.58 -0.79 -5.24
CA VAL A 283 3.01 -0.42 -6.59
C VAL A 283 2.06 0.66 -7.11
N TRP A 284 2.61 1.59 -7.89
CA TRP A 284 1.89 2.64 -8.58
C TRP A 284 2.24 2.58 -10.06
N ASP A 285 1.21 2.51 -10.90
CA ASP A 285 1.29 2.67 -12.35
C ASP A 285 0.87 4.10 -12.74
N GLY A 286 1.83 4.86 -13.27
CA GLY A 286 1.66 6.27 -13.58
C GLY A 286 0.61 6.53 -14.66
N ALA A 287 0.62 5.73 -15.72
CA ALA A 287 -0.31 5.82 -16.85
C ALA A 287 -1.77 5.58 -16.44
N HIS A 288 -2.01 4.82 -15.38
CA HIS A 288 -3.35 4.61 -14.80
C HIS A 288 -3.73 5.66 -13.75
N GLY A 289 -2.90 6.68 -13.55
CA GLY A 289 -3.16 7.77 -12.60
C GLY A 289 -3.03 7.35 -11.14
N GLU A 290 -2.32 6.25 -10.87
CA GLU A 290 -2.02 5.82 -9.51
C GLU A 290 -0.96 6.76 -8.90
N ARG A 291 -1.28 7.36 -7.75
CA ARG A 291 -0.36 8.17 -6.92
C ARG A 291 -0.88 8.25 -5.50
N ASN A 292 0.01 8.56 -4.55
CA ASN A 292 -0.34 8.70 -3.14
C ASN A 292 -1.08 7.44 -2.61
N GLY A 293 -2.30 7.60 -2.08
CA GLY A 293 -3.12 6.48 -1.59
C GLY A 293 -3.72 5.60 -2.69
N GLN A 294 -3.84 6.10 -3.93
CA GLN A 294 -4.39 5.38 -5.06
C GLN A 294 -3.31 4.49 -5.65
N LYS A 295 -3.31 3.21 -5.27
CA LYS A 295 -2.24 2.25 -5.56
C LYS A 295 -2.69 0.80 -5.46
N ALA A 296 -1.92 -0.09 -6.05
CA ALA A 296 -1.96 -1.51 -5.75
C ALA A 296 -1.21 -1.79 -4.43
N PHE A 297 -1.75 -2.59 -3.52
CA PHE A 297 -1.10 -2.93 -2.24
C PHE A 297 -1.32 -4.37 -1.78
N SER A 298 -0.39 -4.93 -1.00
CA SER A 298 -0.55 -6.25 -0.36
C SER A 298 -0.93 -6.12 1.11
N PHE A 299 -1.58 -7.15 1.66
CA PHE A 299 -1.61 -7.34 3.12
C PHE A 299 -0.20 -7.66 3.65
N TRP A 300 -0.08 -7.90 4.95
CA TRP A 300 1.16 -8.44 5.51
C TRP A 300 1.48 -9.81 4.90
N HIS A 301 2.76 -10.07 4.70
CA HIS A 301 3.36 -11.32 4.26
C HIS A 301 4.61 -11.59 5.10
N ASP A 302 5.05 -12.84 5.14
CA ASP A 302 6.18 -13.25 5.96
C ASP A 302 7.47 -13.29 5.14
N LEU A 303 8.52 -12.64 5.64
CA LEU A 303 9.88 -12.72 5.13
C LEU A 303 10.70 -13.57 6.09
N SER A 304 11.42 -14.55 5.57
CA SER A 304 12.42 -15.32 6.32
C SER A 304 13.78 -15.23 5.63
N LEU A 305 14.85 -15.19 6.42
CA LEU A 305 16.21 -15.26 5.92
C LEU A 305 16.77 -16.67 6.13
N GLY A 306 17.27 -17.29 5.07
CA GLY A 306 17.78 -18.66 5.12
C GLY A 306 16.66 -19.70 5.08
N ALA A 307 16.71 -20.72 5.94
CA ALA A 307 15.65 -21.73 5.96
C ALA A 307 14.33 -21.11 6.46
N ALA A 308 13.24 -21.28 5.70
CA ALA A 308 11.91 -20.98 6.19
C ALA A 308 11.68 -21.73 7.51
N PRO A 309 11.10 -21.10 8.55
CA PRO A 309 10.79 -21.82 9.77
C PRO A 309 9.91 -23.02 9.44
N ALA A 310 10.20 -24.16 10.06
CA ALA A 310 9.36 -25.34 9.90
C ALA A 310 7.92 -24.93 10.20
N SER A 311 7.03 -25.07 9.21
CA SER A 311 5.61 -24.87 9.42
C SER A 311 5.20 -25.78 10.59
N ILE A 312 4.78 -25.18 11.70
CA ILE A 312 4.16 -25.93 12.78
C ILE A 312 2.83 -26.40 12.21
N LEU A 313 2.84 -27.58 11.59
CA LEU A 313 1.63 -28.32 11.31
C LEU A 313 1.04 -28.63 12.67
N THR A 314 0.01 -27.87 13.06
CA THR A 314 -0.87 -28.29 14.13
C THR A 314 -1.34 -29.70 13.76
N PRO A 315 -1.12 -30.72 14.62
CA PRO A 315 -1.61 -32.05 14.32
C PRO A 315 -3.13 -31.95 14.19
N THR A 316 -3.66 -32.24 13.01
CA THR A 316 -5.08 -32.52 12.85
C THR A 316 -5.33 -33.81 13.61
N SER A 317 -5.93 -33.70 14.80
CA SER A 317 -6.39 -34.86 15.55
C SER A 317 -7.55 -35.48 14.79
N ASP A 318 -7.25 -36.47 13.96
CA ASP A 318 -8.18 -37.54 13.63
C ASP A 318 -8.31 -38.41 14.89
N ASP A 319 -9.31 -38.17 15.72
CA ASP A 319 -10.05 -39.26 16.36
C ASP A 319 -11.34 -38.77 17.04
N ASP A 320 -12.37 -39.60 16.90
CA ASP A 320 -13.75 -39.41 17.32
C ASP A 320 -13.92 -39.25 18.84
N GLY A 321 -14.83 -38.36 19.25
CA GLY A 321 -15.55 -38.49 20.53
C GLY A 321 -15.53 -37.29 21.47
N GLY A 322 -16.52 -36.41 21.30
CA GLY A 322 -17.26 -35.71 22.37
C GLY A 322 -16.49 -35.06 23.53
N GLY A 323 -16.36 -33.74 23.48
CA GLY A 323 -15.97 -32.94 24.64
C GLY A 323 -15.72 -31.47 24.29
N PHE A 324 -16.79 -30.67 24.23
CA PHE A 324 -16.75 -29.25 23.93
C PHE A 324 -16.09 -28.47 25.08
N LEU A 325 -14.80 -28.12 24.95
CA LEU A 325 -14.14 -27.06 25.72
C LEU A 325 -13.23 -26.26 24.78
N MET A 326 -13.76 -25.15 24.26
CA MET A 326 -13.00 -24.13 23.53
C MET A 326 -12.17 -23.28 24.50
N PRO A 327 -10.83 -23.16 24.33
CA PRO A 327 -10.12 -21.98 24.79
C PRO A 327 -10.29 -20.88 23.74
N LEU A 328 -11.02 -19.83 24.12
CA LEU A 328 -11.29 -18.65 23.30
C LEU A 328 -10.04 -17.76 23.29
N LEU A 329 -9.11 -18.04 22.37
CA LEU A 329 -8.03 -17.12 21.97
C LEU A 329 -8.24 -16.78 20.48
N GLY A 330 -9.25 -15.95 20.24
CA GLY A 330 -9.56 -15.37 18.94
C GLY A 330 -9.34 -13.87 18.98
N SER A 331 -8.25 -13.42 18.36
CA SER A 331 -8.18 -12.23 17.51
C SER A 331 -9.10 -11.04 17.86
N VAL A 332 -8.59 -10.12 18.69
CA VAL A 332 -9.22 -8.80 18.93
C VAL A 332 -9.13 -7.85 17.72
N GLY A 333 -8.42 -8.21 16.64
CA GLY A 333 -8.26 -7.36 15.45
C GLY A 333 -9.52 -7.13 14.60
N GLY A 334 -10.56 -7.98 14.72
CA GLY A 334 -11.76 -7.91 13.87
C GLY A 334 -12.86 -6.95 14.35
N VAL A 335 -12.87 -6.56 15.63
CA VAL A 335 -13.98 -5.78 16.22
C VAL A 335 -13.72 -4.26 16.13
N ALA A 336 -12.48 -3.82 15.96
CA ALA A 336 -12.15 -2.40 15.90
C ALA A 336 -12.63 -1.71 14.59
N VAL A 337 -12.69 -2.42 13.47
CA VAL A 337 -13.07 -1.84 12.16
C VAL A 337 -14.57 -1.54 12.08
N ALA A 338 -15.42 -2.37 12.70
CA ALA A 338 -16.86 -2.15 12.73
C ALA A 338 -17.25 -1.00 13.70
N ALA A 339 -16.54 -0.83 14.81
CA ALA A 339 -16.83 0.21 15.79
C ALA A 339 -16.53 1.62 15.25
N VAL A 340 -15.44 1.81 14.52
CA VAL A 340 -15.06 3.12 13.97
C VAL A 340 -15.98 3.55 12.82
N ALA A 341 -16.38 2.63 11.94
CA ALA A 341 -17.32 2.92 10.85
C ALA A 341 -18.73 3.31 11.38
N THR A 342 -19.17 2.67 12.46
CA THR A 342 -20.49 2.95 13.06
C THR A 342 -20.52 4.29 13.79
N VAL A 343 -19.44 4.68 14.48
CA VAL A 343 -19.35 5.97 15.18
C VAL A 343 -19.26 7.15 14.20
N ILE A 344 -18.57 6.99 13.08
CA ILE A 344 -18.49 8.03 12.04
C ILE A 344 -19.83 8.18 11.30
N GLY A 345 -20.49 7.07 10.96
CA GLY A 345 -21.83 7.08 10.36
C GLY A 345 -22.89 7.75 11.25
N PHE A 346 -22.84 7.51 12.57
CA PHE A 346 -23.79 8.08 13.52
C PHE A 346 -23.57 9.58 13.78
N ARG A 347 -22.31 10.06 13.77
CA ARG A 347 -22.00 11.50 13.90
C ARG A 347 -22.43 12.30 12.66
N VAL A 348 -22.22 11.75 11.45
CA VAL A 348 -22.63 12.41 10.19
C VAL A 348 -24.15 12.46 10.06
N TRP A 349 -24.86 11.44 10.56
CA TRP A 349 -26.33 11.44 10.57
C TRP A 349 -26.93 12.46 11.54
N ARG A 350 -26.37 12.62 12.76
CA ARG A 350 -26.83 13.64 13.72
C ARG A 350 -26.58 15.07 13.25
N GLY A 351 -25.47 15.32 12.56
CA GLY A 351 -25.16 16.66 12.02
C GLY A 351 -26.10 17.12 10.89
N ARG A 352 -26.87 16.21 10.29
CA ARG A 352 -27.83 16.52 9.21
C ARG A 352 -29.27 16.75 9.69
N GLN A 353 -29.58 16.52 10.97
CA GLN A 353 -30.93 16.67 11.51
C GLN A 353 -31.12 17.89 12.42
N ALA A 354 -30.07 18.67 12.70
CA ALA A 354 -30.21 19.92 13.43
C ALA A 354 -30.50 21.06 12.42
N PRO A 355 -31.67 21.72 12.46
CA PRO A 355 -31.85 23.00 11.79
C PRO A 355 -30.94 24.06 12.47
N PRO A 356 -30.47 25.08 11.74
CA PRO A 356 -29.71 26.17 12.34
C PRO A 356 -30.59 26.94 13.33
N ASP A 357 -30.05 27.21 14.53
CA ASP A 357 -30.65 28.12 15.49
C ASP A 357 -30.63 29.54 14.90
N GLU A 358 -31.82 30.13 14.74
CA GLU A 358 -31.99 31.57 14.53
C GLU A 358 -31.76 32.26 15.88
N ASP A 359 -30.58 32.84 16.08
CA ASP A 359 -30.37 33.80 17.17
C ASP A 359 -30.55 35.23 16.64
N GLU A 360 -31.68 35.82 17.02
CA GLU A 360 -31.89 37.26 17.15
C GLU A 360 -31.00 37.81 18.28
N SER A 361 -30.05 38.70 17.95
CA SER A 361 -29.85 40.02 18.60
C SER A 361 -28.67 40.79 18.02
#